data_AF-H3H8R7-F1
#
_entry.id   AF-H3H8R7-F1
#
_cell.length_a   1.000
_cell.length_b   1.000
_cell.length_c   1.000
_cell.angle_alpha   90.00
_cell.angle_beta   90.00
_cell.angle_gamma   90.00
#
_symmetry.space_group_name_H-M   'P 1'
#
loop_
_entity.id
_entity.type
_entity.pdbx_description
1 polymer ?
#
loop_
_entity_poly.entity_id
_entity_poly.type
_entity_poly.pdbx_seq_one_letter_code
_entity_poly.pdbx_strand_id
1 'polypeptide(L)'
;MAVDGGSAGLEPWVLRFDGACRRNPGPGGTGAALFNPSGAVVWTCSHYMPSSNETNNTAEYTALLLGVQSAVHHGVSLLTIEGDSHLVVAQVRGAFACRNDRLRQLRNRVRHALRPLQRYTLKHIDRKANSHADRLANRALDLKKTLVECGEHHEDMNRCHCAPGADPEQPVRGRRAPTRVQRDPTSESDEDAAEVAARDGGEVFPSLPIGPGSAPARQPRLRLRQLTENEFDAASASLQTFAEEMACKIDDADSWASGEGYVSAIPDRLRELLQPYVTKPLPPGRRQSTQQQQRPPRVTRNQREHRLDEALDEMETTQRATPSNRTATRRARRRVGRIRSSMKMQEMRQAFARDETKCVQEVLRAASAETAVEEHPETCPIDAATLHAHFTQTNTPRINFMPTEACGEQFRAAMASIGPATAARDALTDDLAVDE
;
A
#
# COMPACT_ATOMS: atom_id res chain seq x y z
N MET A 1 -22.61 56.80 10.30
CA MET A 1 -22.55 55.80 9.21
C MET A 1 -21.10 55.66 8.79
N ALA A 2 -20.37 54.74 9.41
CA ALA A 2 -19.04 54.34 8.94
C ALA A 2 -19.25 53.18 7.98
N VAL A 3 -18.92 53.40 6.71
CA VAL A 3 -18.98 52.39 5.66
C VAL A 3 -17.86 51.39 5.90
N ASP A 4 -18.26 50.14 6.09
CA ASP A 4 -17.42 48.97 6.25
C ASP A 4 -16.61 48.74 4.97
N GLY A 5 -15.30 48.95 5.05
CA GLY A 5 -14.37 48.68 3.97
C GLY A 5 -14.14 47.19 3.84
N GLY A 6 -15.07 46.48 3.21
CA GLY A 6 -14.93 45.06 2.87
C GLY A 6 -13.65 44.84 2.07
N SER A 7 -12.73 44.06 2.63
CA SER A 7 -11.58 43.55 1.88
C SER A 7 -12.11 42.72 0.72
N ALA A 8 -12.01 43.22 -0.51
CA ALA A 8 -12.19 42.42 -1.70
C ALA A 8 -11.16 41.29 -1.67
N GLY A 9 -11.56 40.11 -1.22
CA GLY A 9 -10.73 38.91 -1.28
C GLY A 9 -10.38 38.67 -2.73
N LEU A 10 -9.09 38.74 -3.07
CA LEU A 10 -8.61 38.42 -4.41
C LEU A 10 -8.95 36.95 -4.69
N GLU A 11 -9.93 36.72 -5.57
CA GLU A 11 -10.26 35.38 -6.05
C GLU A 11 -9.00 34.73 -6.65
N PRO A 12 -8.69 33.46 -6.32
CA PRO A 12 -7.48 32.81 -6.78
C PRO A 12 -7.57 32.48 -8.27
N TRP A 13 -6.41 32.42 -8.93
CA TRP A 13 -6.31 31.83 -10.26
C TRP A 13 -6.64 30.34 -10.18
N VAL A 14 -7.14 29.75 -11.27
CA VAL A 14 -7.45 28.32 -11.33
C VAL A 14 -6.59 27.66 -12.39
N LEU A 15 -5.88 26.59 -12.04
CA LEU A 15 -5.18 25.71 -12.97
C LEU A 15 -5.91 24.38 -13.05
N ARG A 16 -6.31 23.97 -14.25
CA ARG A 16 -6.83 22.62 -14.53
C ARG A 16 -5.82 21.83 -15.31
N PHE A 17 -5.61 20.56 -14.95
CA PHE A 17 -4.70 19.67 -15.64
C PHE A 17 -5.33 18.29 -15.84
N ASP A 18 -4.92 17.61 -16.91
CA ASP A 18 -5.28 16.22 -17.19
C ASP A 18 -4.22 15.53 -18.07
N GLY A 19 -4.16 14.21 -17.97
CA GLY A 19 -3.33 13.35 -18.80
C GLY A 19 -4.15 12.29 -19.50
N ALA A 20 -3.78 11.98 -20.74
CA ALA A 20 -4.41 10.95 -21.54
C ALA A 20 -3.37 9.98 -22.08
N CYS A 21 -3.73 8.71 -22.16
CA CYS A 21 -2.88 7.66 -22.72
C CYS A 21 -3.75 6.58 -23.36
N ARG A 22 -3.70 6.43 -24.70
CA ARG A 22 -4.62 5.52 -25.44
C ARG A 22 -4.36 4.03 -25.15
N ARG A 23 -3.12 3.68 -24.83
CA ARG A 23 -2.69 2.36 -24.34
C ARG A 23 -1.72 2.63 -23.20
N ASN A 24 -1.92 2.04 -22.03
CA ASN A 24 -1.11 2.31 -20.85
C ASN A 24 -0.18 1.11 -20.54
N PRO A 25 1.12 1.15 -20.90
CA PRO A 25 1.88 2.27 -21.44
C PRO A 25 1.83 2.42 -22.96
N GLY A 26 2.07 3.65 -23.44
CA GLY A 26 2.00 4.06 -24.85
C GLY A 26 2.20 5.57 -24.99
N PRO A 27 2.11 6.13 -26.20
CA PRO A 27 2.15 7.58 -26.39
C PRO A 27 1.12 8.29 -25.51
N GLY A 28 1.54 9.39 -24.90
CA GLY A 28 0.73 10.19 -23.97
C GLY A 28 0.36 11.55 -24.54
N GLY A 29 -0.70 12.13 -24.01
CA GLY A 29 -1.09 13.52 -24.21
C GLY A 29 -1.30 14.17 -22.87
N THR A 30 -0.95 15.45 -22.77
CA THR A 30 -1.10 16.24 -21.55
C THR A 30 -1.87 17.50 -21.88
N GLY A 31 -2.80 17.85 -21.01
CA GLY A 31 -3.67 19.01 -21.16
C GLY A 31 -3.62 19.86 -19.91
N ALA A 32 -3.38 21.16 -20.05
CA ALA A 32 -3.44 22.08 -18.93
C ALA A 32 -4.01 23.44 -19.35
N ALA A 33 -4.78 24.07 -18.49
CA ALA A 33 -5.36 25.39 -18.73
C ALA A 33 -5.34 26.24 -17.47
N LEU A 34 -4.87 27.47 -17.60
CA LEU A 34 -4.79 28.47 -16.54
C LEU A 34 -5.87 29.53 -16.76
N PHE A 35 -6.68 29.75 -15.74
CA PHE A 35 -7.77 30.71 -15.70
C PHE A 35 -7.42 31.82 -14.73
N ASN A 36 -7.65 33.07 -15.14
CA ASN A 36 -7.53 34.21 -14.24
C ASN A 36 -8.73 34.29 -13.27
N PRO A 37 -8.70 35.20 -12.29
CA PRO A 37 -9.80 35.38 -11.34
C PRO A 37 -11.13 35.79 -11.99
N SER A 38 -11.14 36.32 -13.22
CA SER A 38 -12.36 36.61 -13.97
C SER A 38 -12.94 35.38 -14.67
N GLY A 39 -12.30 34.21 -14.55
CA GLY A 39 -12.67 32.97 -15.23
C GLY A 39 -12.25 32.88 -16.69
N ALA A 40 -11.50 33.85 -17.20
CA ALA A 40 -10.98 33.82 -18.57
C ALA A 40 -9.73 32.93 -18.66
N VAL A 41 -9.63 32.16 -19.75
CA VAL A 41 -8.45 31.34 -20.04
C VAL A 41 -7.30 32.26 -20.48
N VAL A 42 -6.21 32.24 -19.74
CA VAL A 42 -5.00 33.03 -20.03
C VAL A 42 -3.92 32.18 -20.69
N TRP A 43 -3.91 30.87 -20.43
CA TRP A 43 -2.94 29.97 -21.03
C TRP A 43 -3.51 28.57 -21.18
N THR A 44 -3.19 27.89 -22.28
CA THR A 44 -3.47 26.47 -22.47
C THR A 44 -2.26 25.74 -23.05
N CYS A 45 -2.17 24.45 -22.73
CA CYS A 45 -1.19 23.55 -23.30
C CYS A 45 -1.83 22.21 -23.66
N SER A 46 -1.58 21.78 -24.89
CA SER A 46 -1.78 20.43 -25.39
C SER A 46 -0.41 19.87 -25.75
N HIS A 47 0.24 19.13 -24.85
CA HIS A 47 1.60 18.61 -25.11
C HIS A 47 1.59 17.11 -25.41
N TYR A 48 2.13 16.75 -26.58
CA TYR A 48 2.23 15.37 -27.06
C TYR A 48 3.51 14.72 -26.55
N MET A 49 3.36 13.57 -25.89
CA MET A 49 4.46 12.77 -25.37
C MET A 49 4.67 11.54 -26.28
N PRO A 50 5.69 11.54 -27.16
CA PRO A 50 5.82 10.52 -28.21
C PRO A 50 6.30 9.14 -27.71
N SER A 51 6.77 9.04 -26.47
CA SER A 51 7.36 7.81 -25.94
C SER A 51 6.31 6.71 -25.78
N SER A 52 6.65 5.49 -26.19
CA SER A 52 5.80 4.30 -26.02
C SER A 52 5.72 3.80 -24.57
N ASN A 53 6.49 4.40 -23.66
CA ASN A 53 6.56 4.03 -22.25
C ASN A 53 5.85 5.04 -21.34
N GLU A 54 5.07 5.99 -21.88
CA GLU A 54 4.27 6.88 -21.05
C GLU A 54 3.09 6.15 -20.44
N THR A 55 2.73 6.54 -19.22
CA THR A 55 1.56 6.04 -18.50
C THR A 55 0.62 7.19 -18.25
N ASN A 56 -0.66 6.91 -17.95
CA ASN A 56 -1.61 7.98 -17.63
C ASN A 56 -1.10 8.87 -16.50
N ASN A 57 -0.59 8.25 -15.43
CA ASN A 57 -0.03 8.99 -14.29
C ASN A 57 1.16 9.86 -14.69
N THR A 58 2.03 9.38 -15.61
CA THR A 58 3.15 10.20 -16.09
C THR A 58 2.64 11.43 -16.87
N ALA A 59 1.60 11.24 -17.69
CA ALA A 59 0.97 12.31 -18.45
C ALA A 59 0.33 13.35 -17.51
N GLU A 60 -0.47 12.91 -16.53
CA GLU A 60 -1.11 13.79 -15.55
C GLU A 60 -0.09 14.59 -14.73
N TYR A 61 0.98 13.95 -14.24
CA TYR A 61 2.06 14.66 -13.53
C TYR A 61 2.77 15.69 -14.41
N THR A 62 2.94 15.37 -15.70
CA THR A 62 3.57 16.28 -16.66
C THR A 62 2.66 17.47 -16.96
N ALA A 63 1.35 17.24 -17.12
CA ALA A 63 0.35 18.29 -17.27
C ALA A 63 0.35 19.25 -16.07
N LEU A 64 0.34 18.70 -14.86
CA LEU A 64 0.42 19.49 -13.63
C LEU A 64 1.71 20.31 -13.56
N LEU A 65 2.85 19.71 -13.90
CA LEU A 65 4.14 20.41 -13.88
C LEU A 65 4.15 21.60 -14.86
N LEU A 66 3.74 21.37 -16.10
CA LEU A 66 3.68 22.42 -17.13
C LEU A 66 2.72 23.55 -16.72
N GLY A 67 1.56 23.18 -16.18
CA GLY A 67 0.58 24.15 -15.69
C GLY A 67 1.09 25.01 -14.54
N VAL A 68 1.78 24.42 -13.55
CA VAL A 68 2.35 25.16 -12.42
C VAL A 68 3.49 26.09 -12.88
N GLN A 69 4.35 25.61 -13.77
CA GLN A 69 5.41 26.44 -14.35
C GLN A 69 4.84 27.64 -15.10
N SER A 70 3.76 27.44 -15.87
CA SER A 70 3.05 28.53 -16.53
C SER A 70 2.45 29.51 -15.52
N ALA A 71 1.76 29.03 -14.48
CA ALA A 71 1.20 29.89 -13.44
C ALA A 71 2.27 30.78 -12.78
N VAL A 72 3.45 30.22 -12.48
CA VAL A 72 4.59 30.99 -11.94
C VAL A 72 5.10 32.01 -12.96
N HIS A 73 5.18 31.65 -14.25
CA HIS A 73 5.59 32.57 -15.30
C HIS A 73 4.62 33.74 -15.48
N HIS A 74 3.31 33.52 -15.29
CA HIS A 74 2.28 34.56 -15.29
C HIS A 74 2.24 35.39 -13.99
N GLY A 75 3.18 35.20 -13.06
CA GLY A 75 3.26 35.97 -11.82
C GLY A 75 2.13 35.66 -10.83
N VAL A 76 1.51 34.48 -10.92
CA VAL A 76 0.41 34.09 -10.03
C VAL A 76 0.90 33.94 -8.60
N SER A 77 0.22 34.60 -7.65
CA SER A 77 0.48 34.49 -6.21
C SER A 77 -0.43 33.49 -5.49
N LEU A 78 -1.72 33.47 -5.84
CA LEU A 78 -2.77 32.62 -5.28
C LEU A 78 -3.32 31.67 -6.35
N LEU A 79 -3.11 30.36 -6.17
CA LEU A 79 -3.47 29.35 -7.18
C LEU A 79 -4.33 28.21 -6.61
N THR A 80 -5.48 27.95 -7.21
CA THR A 80 -6.25 26.72 -7.02
C THR A 80 -5.94 25.75 -8.15
N ILE A 81 -5.41 24.58 -7.81
CA ILE A 81 -5.01 23.54 -8.75
C ILE A 81 -6.07 22.43 -8.68
N GLU A 82 -6.69 22.14 -9.81
CA GLU A 82 -7.79 21.17 -9.94
C GLU A 82 -7.41 20.09 -10.96
N GLY A 83 -7.72 18.84 -10.63
CA GLY A 83 -7.61 17.71 -11.54
C GLY A 83 -8.44 16.53 -11.04
N ASP A 84 -8.77 15.59 -11.92
CA ASP A 84 -9.56 14.38 -11.61
C ASP A 84 -8.71 13.17 -11.22
N SER A 85 -7.38 13.32 -11.18
CA SER A 85 -6.49 12.28 -10.68
C SER A 85 -6.29 12.36 -9.16
N HIS A 86 -7.06 11.55 -8.44
CA HIS A 86 -6.94 11.43 -6.99
C HIS A 86 -5.51 11.01 -6.56
N LEU A 87 -4.85 10.13 -7.33
CA LEU A 87 -3.50 9.66 -7.02
C LEU A 87 -2.48 10.80 -7.09
N VAL A 88 -2.46 11.57 -8.19
CA VAL A 88 -1.50 12.67 -8.38
C VAL A 88 -1.73 13.74 -7.32
N VAL A 89 -2.97 14.16 -7.11
CA VAL A 89 -3.35 15.15 -6.09
C VAL A 89 -2.91 14.71 -4.69
N ALA A 90 -3.21 13.47 -4.29
CA ALA A 90 -2.86 12.95 -2.96
C ALA A 90 -1.35 12.79 -2.76
N GLN A 91 -0.61 12.38 -3.79
CA GLN A 91 0.85 12.22 -3.70
C GLN A 91 1.58 13.57 -3.66
N VAL A 92 1.14 14.58 -4.42
CA VAL A 92 1.73 15.93 -4.37
C VAL A 92 1.44 16.60 -3.03
N ARG A 93 0.22 16.40 -2.49
CA ARG A 93 -0.14 16.85 -1.13
C ARG A 93 0.68 16.17 -0.03
N GLY A 94 1.24 14.99 -0.30
CA GLY A 94 2.02 14.20 0.66
C GLY A 94 1.20 13.17 1.43
N ALA A 95 -0.11 13.08 1.21
CA ALA A 95 -0.98 12.09 1.84
C ALA A 95 -0.61 10.66 1.43
N PHE A 96 -0.22 10.46 0.15
CA PHE A 96 0.15 9.14 -0.37
C PHE A 96 1.65 9.04 -0.69
N ALA A 97 2.24 7.88 -0.37
CA ALA A 97 3.62 7.57 -0.72
C ALA A 97 3.77 7.35 -2.25
N CYS A 98 4.86 7.86 -2.81
CA CYS A 98 5.21 7.67 -4.23
C CYS A 98 6.41 6.72 -4.35
N ARG A 99 6.12 5.42 -4.53
CA ARG A 99 7.17 4.36 -4.59
C ARG A 99 7.86 4.26 -5.95
N ASN A 100 7.19 4.64 -7.04
CA ASN A 100 7.76 4.61 -8.38
C ASN A 100 8.79 5.74 -8.56
N ASP A 101 10.01 5.40 -8.98
CA ASP A 101 11.12 6.37 -9.10
C ASP A 101 10.82 7.51 -10.10
N ARG A 102 10.20 7.20 -11.24
CA ARG A 102 9.85 8.19 -12.28
C ARG A 102 8.78 9.15 -11.78
N LEU A 103 7.72 8.63 -11.15
CA LEU A 103 6.66 9.47 -10.58
C LEU A 103 7.17 10.29 -9.39
N ARG A 104 8.10 9.75 -8.59
CA ARG A 104 8.73 10.46 -7.48
C ARG A 104 9.55 11.66 -7.97
N GLN A 105 10.29 11.50 -9.07
CA GLN A 105 11.01 12.61 -9.71
C GLN A 105 10.06 13.70 -10.19
N LEU A 106 8.97 13.33 -10.89
CA LEU A 106 7.96 14.29 -11.35
C LEU A 106 7.28 15.02 -10.19
N ARG A 107 6.85 14.29 -9.15
CA ARG A 107 6.30 14.87 -7.93
C ARG A 107 7.25 15.87 -7.29
N ASN A 108 8.53 15.53 -7.18
CA ASN A 108 9.52 16.44 -6.60
C ASN A 108 9.71 17.70 -7.44
N ARG A 109 9.69 17.58 -8.78
CA ARG A 109 9.71 18.74 -9.70
C ARG A 109 8.47 19.63 -9.52
N VAL A 110 7.27 19.04 -9.41
CA VAL A 110 6.03 19.78 -9.14
C VAL A 110 6.13 20.51 -7.80
N ARG A 111 6.52 19.82 -6.72
CA ARG A 111 6.67 20.45 -5.39
C ARG A 111 7.72 21.55 -5.38
N HIS A 112 8.78 21.43 -6.18
CA HIS A 112 9.75 22.50 -6.35
C HIS A 112 9.16 23.70 -7.10
N ALA A 113 8.44 23.47 -8.19
CA ALA A 113 7.78 24.51 -8.98
C ALA A 113 6.67 25.24 -8.20
N LEU A 114 6.08 24.63 -7.17
CA LEU A 114 5.09 25.26 -6.30
C LEU A 114 5.68 26.24 -5.26
N ARG A 115 6.99 26.15 -4.95
CA ARG A 115 7.63 26.96 -3.90
C ARG A 115 7.53 28.49 -4.09
N PRO A 116 7.57 29.05 -5.31
CA PRO A 116 7.43 30.48 -5.52
C PRO A 116 6.02 31.02 -5.27
N LEU A 117 4.99 30.16 -5.27
CA LEU A 117 3.61 30.59 -5.04
C LEU A 117 3.43 30.96 -3.57
N GLN A 118 2.76 32.09 -3.30
CA GLN A 118 2.47 32.52 -1.93
C GLN A 118 1.49 31.57 -1.24
N ARG A 119 0.46 31.13 -1.97
CA ARG A 119 -0.50 30.15 -1.48
C ARG A 119 -1.05 29.34 -2.64
N TYR A 120 -1.20 28.03 -2.43
CA TYR A 120 -1.90 27.17 -3.37
C TYR A 120 -2.84 26.20 -2.67
N THR A 121 -3.89 25.77 -3.38
CA THR A 121 -4.79 24.71 -2.95
C THR A 121 -4.81 23.61 -4.00
N LEU A 122 -4.71 22.36 -3.57
CA LEU A 122 -4.89 21.19 -4.45
C LEU A 122 -6.29 20.62 -4.24
N LYS A 123 -7.09 20.49 -5.30
CA LYS A 123 -8.45 19.95 -5.26
C LYS A 123 -8.61 18.81 -6.27
N HIS A 124 -9.27 17.76 -5.83
CA HIS A 124 -9.78 16.73 -6.72
C HIS A 124 -11.16 17.18 -7.22
N ILE A 125 -11.41 17.09 -8.53
CA ILE A 125 -12.70 17.43 -9.15
C ILE A 125 -13.20 16.27 -10.00
N ASP A 126 -14.51 16.22 -10.26
CA ASP A 126 -15.06 15.20 -11.16
C ASP A 126 -14.61 15.41 -12.61
N ARG A 127 -14.43 14.32 -13.34
CA ARG A 127 -14.00 14.34 -14.75
C ARG A 127 -14.86 15.21 -15.66
N LYS A 128 -16.19 15.29 -15.41
CA LYS A 128 -17.10 16.18 -16.15
C LYS A 128 -16.72 17.66 -15.98
N ALA A 129 -16.32 18.05 -14.77
CA ALA A 129 -15.85 19.40 -14.48
C ALA A 129 -14.45 19.69 -15.06
N ASN A 130 -13.64 18.65 -15.27
CA ASN A 130 -12.30 18.74 -15.88
C ASN A 130 -12.28 18.63 -17.41
N SER A 131 -13.44 18.66 -18.08
CA SER A 131 -13.59 18.41 -19.54
C SER A 131 -12.76 19.34 -20.45
N HIS A 132 -12.34 20.51 -19.98
CA HIS A 132 -11.47 21.39 -20.76
C HIS A 132 -10.03 20.85 -20.83
N ALA A 133 -9.45 20.43 -19.70
CA ALA A 133 -8.10 19.85 -19.69
C ALA A 133 -8.06 18.47 -20.37
N ASP A 134 -9.10 17.64 -20.19
CA ASP A 134 -9.24 16.35 -20.89
C ASP A 134 -9.25 16.53 -22.41
N ARG A 135 -10.00 17.52 -22.93
CA ARG A 135 -9.98 17.85 -24.37
C ARG A 135 -8.60 18.28 -24.85
N LEU A 136 -7.85 19.05 -24.06
CA LEU A 136 -6.49 19.47 -24.42
C LEU A 136 -5.52 18.28 -24.45
N ALA A 137 -5.64 17.33 -23.52
CA ALA A 137 -4.82 16.12 -23.50
C ALA A 137 -5.12 15.21 -24.71
N ASN A 138 -6.40 15.01 -25.02
CA ASN A 138 -6.81 14.22 -26.19
C ASN A 138 -6.44 14.91 -27.51
N ARG A 139 -6.57 16.25 -27.62
CA ARG A 139 -6.12 17.04 -28.78
C ARG A 139 -4.63 16.81 -29.07
N ALA A 140 -3.79 16.72 -28.03
CA ALA A 140 -2.36 16.44 -28.20
C ALA A 140 -2.12 15.05 -28.82
N LEU A 141 -2.87 14.03 -28.41
CA LEU A 141 -2.78 12.66 -28.96
C LEU A 141 -3.31 12.56 -30.39
N ASP A 142 -4.41 13.25 -30.68
CA ASP A 142 -5.05 13.23 -32.00
C ASP A 142 -4.16 13.90 -33.05
N LEU A 143 -3.62 15.07 -32.72
CA LEU A 143 -2.77 15.85 -33.62
C LEU A 143 -1.31 15.39 -33.62
N LYS A 144 -0.89 14.64 -32.59
CA LYS A 144 0.52 14.26 -32.32
C LYS A 144 1.46 15.47 -32.33
N LYS A 145 0.97 16.60 -31.84
CA LYS A 145 1.67 17.89 -31.82
C LYS A 145 1.55 18.53 -30.45
N THR A 146 2.57 19.30 -30.08
CA THR A 146 2.52 20.18 -28.93
C THR A 146 2.00 21.54 -29.36
N LEU A 147 0.95 22.03 -28.71
CA LEU A 147 0.37 23.34 -28.93
C LEU A 147 0.31 24.08 -27.58
N VAL A 148 0.68 25.35 -27.59
CA VAL A 148 0.57 26.25 -26.45
C VAL A 148 -0.09 27.53 -26.93
N GLU A 149 -1.16 27.92 -26.27
CA GLU A 149 -1.88 29.17 -26.55
C GLU A 149 -1.76 30.05 -25.30
N CYS A 150 -1.35 31.31 -25.47
CA CYS A 150 -1.07 32.23 -24.37
C CYS A 150 -1.69 33.60 -24.64
N GLY A 151 -2.35 34.18 -23.65
CA GLY A 151 -2.87 35.55 -23.68
C GLY A 151 -1.77 36.59 -23.43
N GLU A 152 -2.13 37.86 -23.45
CA GLU A 152 -1.17 38.97 -23.24
C GLU A 152 -0.49 38.91 -21.86
N HIS A 153 0.84 38.95 -21.83
CA HIS A 153 1.64 39.06 -20.61
C HIS A 153 2.91 39.91 -20.83
N HIS A 154 3.44 40.43 -19.73
CA HIS A 154 4.50 41.45 -19.71
C HIS A 154 5.93 40.93 -19.98
N GLU A 155 6.12 39.60 -20.13
CA GLU A 155 7.42 38.95 -20.41
C GLU A 155 7.52 38.39 -21.84
N ASP A 156 8.75 38.21 -22.34
CA ASP A 156 9.08 37.72 -23.69
C ASP A 156 8.33 36.43 -24.08
N MET A 157 7.51 36.51 -25.13
CA MET A 157 6.72 35.42 -25.74
C MET A 157 7.54 34.16 -26.06
N ASN A 158 8.86 34.27 -26.26
CA ASN A 158 9.75 33.14 -26.52
C ASN A 158 9.90 32.18 -25.33
N ARG A 159 9.57 32.59 -24.10
CA ARG A 159 9.59 31.71 -22.92
C ARG A 159 8.32 30.88 -22.77
N CYS A 160 7.20 31.32 -23.34
CA CYS A 160 5.93 30.59 -23.34
C CYS A 160 5.89 29.41 -24.33
N HIS A 161 6.72 29.45 -25.38
CA HIS A 161 6.74 28.44 -26.45
C HIS A 161 7.77 27.31 -26.25
N CYS A 162 8.56 27.32 -25.18
CA CYS A 162 9.53 26.26 -24.93
C CYS A 162 8.86 24.98 -24.42
N ALA A 163 8.55 24.07 -25.35
CA ALA A 163 8.38 22.65 -25.02
C ALA A 163 9.64 22.16 -24.27
N PRO A 164 9.53 21.29 -23.24
CA PRO A 164 10.69 20.81 -22.51
C PRO A 164 11.47 19.80 -23.36
N GLY A 165 12.38 20.31 -24.20
CA GLY A 165 13.41 19.54 -24.89
C GLY A 165 14.77 19.88 -24.30
N ALA A 166 15.31 18.98 -23.48
CA ALA A 166 16.71 18.85 -23.06
C ALA A 166 17.41 20.14 -22.56
N ASP A 167 17.44 20.34 -21.24
CA ASP A 167 18.55 21.09 -20.66
C ASP A 167 19.84 20.24 -20.79
N PRO A 168 20.94 20.79 -21.34
CA PRO A 168 22.24 20.16 -21.23
C PRO A 168 22.70 20.21 -19.78
N GLU A 169 23.29 19.10 -19.34
CA GLU A 169 24.10 18.94 -18.13
C GLU A 169 24.76 20.25 -17.67
N GLN A 170 24.21 20.88 -16.63
CA GLN A 170 24.93 21.94 -15.93
C GLN A 170 25.91 21.29 -14.95
N PRO A 171 27.21 21.64 -15.01
CA PRO A 171 28.22 21.01 -14.19
C PRO A 171 28.08 21.47 -12.73
N VAL A 172 27.96 20.50 -11.83
CA VAL A 172 28.01 20.69 -10.38
C VAL A 172 29.41 21.21 -10.01
N ARG A 173 29.56 22.53 -9.83
CA ARG A 173 30.75 23.10 -9.21
C ARG A 173 30.55 23.28 -7.70
N GLY A 174 31.37 22.55 -6.95
CA GLY A 174 31.96 23.01 -5.70
C GLY A 174 31.09 22.96 -4.45
N ARG A 175 31.19 21.86 -3.70
CA ARG A 175 30.86 21.81 -2.26
C ARG A 175 31.63 22.89 -1.49
N ARG A 176 30.94 23.59 -0.60
CA ARG A 176 31.50 24.10 0.66
C ARG A 176 30.63 23.63 1.82
N ALA A 177 31.27 23.03 2.83
CA ALA A 177 30.65 22.56 4.07
C ALA A 177 30.37 23.75 5.03
N PRO A 178 29.50 23.57 6.03
CA PRO A 178 28.57 24.62 6.50
C PRO A 178 29.12 25.45 7.66
N THR A 179 28.67 26.70 7.77
CA THR A 179 28.71 27.45 9.02
C THR A 179 27.50 27.07 9.87
N ARG A 180 27.81 26.58 11.08
CA ARG A 180 26.88 26.18 12.14
C ARG A 180 26.08 27.39 12.63
N VAL A 181 24.80 27.45 12.29
CA VAL A 181 23.83 28.31 12.98
C VAL A 181 23.15 27.46 14.06
N GLN A 182 23.25 27.89 15.31
CA GLN A 182 22.52 27.32 16.44
C GLN A 182 21.03 27.58 16.23
N ARG A 183 20.19 26.54 16.37
CA ARG A 183 18.74 26.67 16.49
C ARG A 183 18.33 26.36 17.93
N ASP A 184 17.54 27.28 18.49
CA ASP A 184 16.83 27.16 19.76
C ASP A 184 15.81 26.00 19.74
N PRO A 185 15.48 25.40 20.90
CA PRO A 185 14.72 24.16 20.99
C PRO A 185 13.24 24.43 21.28
N THR A 186 12.44 24.83 20.29
CA THR A 186 10.97 24.76 20.42
C THR A 186 10.33 24.48 19.07
N SER A 187 9.44 23.48 19.08
CA SER A 187 8.64 22.89 17.99
C SER A 187 9.41 22.03 16.96
N GLU A 188 9.74 20.79 17.35
CA GLU A 188 9.90 19.70 16.38
C GLU A 188 8.50 19.28 15.93
N SER A 189 8.19 19.40 14.64
CA SER A 189 6.95 18.88 14.05
C SER A 189 7.15 17.43 13.59
N ASP A 190 6.07 16.66 13.46
CA ASP A 190 6.10 15.24 13.04
C ASP A 190 6.81 15.01 11.68
N GLU A 191 6.89 16.06 10.85
CA GLU A 191 7.57 16.05 9.55
C GLU A 191 9.11 16.02 9.68
N ASP A 192 9.67 16.68 10.71
CA ASP A 192 11.11 16.67 10.99
C ASP A 192 11.57 15.29 11.50
N ALA A 193 10.72 14.56 12.23
CA ALA A 193 11.01 13.21 12.70
C ALA A 193 11.09 12.18 11.55
N ALA A 194 10.20 12.31 10.55
CA ALA A 194 10.20 11.46 9.36
C ALA A 194 11.39 11.75 8.44
N GLU A 195 11.81 13.02 8.33
CA GLU A 195 12.98 13.42 7.55
C GLU A 195 14.30 12.96 8.21
N VAL A 196 14.38 12.96 9.55
CA VAL A 196 15.52 12.43 10.31
C VAL A 196 15.59 10.90 10.27
N ALA A 197 14.46 10.18 10.39
CA ALA A 197 14.42 8.73 10.23
C ALA A 197 14.89 8.28 8.82
N ALA A 198 14.66 9.12 7.80
CA ALA A 198 15.16 8.89 6.46
C ALA A 198 16.68 9.13 6.32
N ARG A 199 17.29 9.98 7.17
CA ARG A 199 18.75 10.21 7.23
C ARG A 199 19.50 9.06 7.90
N ASP A 200 18.97 8.51 8.98
CA ASP A 200 19.60 7.43 9.75
C ASP A 200 19.29 6.03 9.19
N GLY A 201 18.70 5.94 7.99
CA GLY A 201 18.32 4.67 7.36
C GLY A 201 17.28 3.86 8.17
N GLY A 202 16.50 4.53 9.04
CA GLY A 202 15.56 3.90 9.96
C GLY A 202 16.23 3.14 11.11
N GLU A 203 17.42 3.57 11.56
CA GLU A 203 18.08 3.03 12.77
C GLU A 203 17.49 3.56 14.07
N VAL A 204 16.78 4.69 14.04
CA VAL A 204 16.09 5.30 15.19
C VAL A 204 14.69 5.71 14.74
N PHE A 205 13.66 5.41 15.55
CA PHE A 205 12.27 5.76 15.26
C PHE A 205 11.68 6.65 16.37
N PRO A 206 10.80 7.59 16.02
CA PRO A 206 9.96 8.27 16.98
C PRO A 206 8.93 7.28 17.56
N SER A 207 8.81 7.21 18.88
CA SER A 207 7.66 6.55 19.52
C SER A 207 6.39 7.36 19.26
N LEU A 208 5.23 6.70 19.13
CA LEU A 208 3.95 7.39 18.89
C LEU A 208 3.72 8.47 19.96
N PRO A 209 3.48 9.74 19.58
CA PRO A 209 3.06 10.74 20.55
C PRO A 209 1.61 10.45 20.94
N ILE A 210 1.35 10.35 22.24
CA ILE A 210 -0.02 10.18 22.74
C ILE A 210 -0.28 11.35 23.70
N GLY A 211 -1.01 12.34 23.19
CA GLY A 211 -1.38 13.57 23.89
C GLY A 211 -0.89 14.86 23.19
N PRO A 212 -1.67 15.96 23.24
CA PRO A 212 -1.30 17.25 22.65
C PRO A 212 -0.18 17.91 23.49
N GLY A 213 1.07 17.68 23.09
CA GLY A 213 2.26 18.25 23.73
C GLY A 213 3.38 17.25 24.05
N SER A 214 3.17 15.95 23.83
CA SER A 214 4.22 14.94 24.00
C SER A 214 5.21 14.99 22.82
N ALA A 215 6.47 15.28 23.10
CA ALA A 215 7.53 15.14 22.09
C ALA A 215 7.91 13.66 21.94
N PRO A 216 7.97 13.10 20.71
CA PRO A 216 8.27 11.69 20.51
C PRO A 216 9.67 11.35 21.01
N ALA A 217 9.77 10.39 21.94
CA ALA A 217 11.04 9.88 22.39
C ALA A 217 11.69 9.05 21.26
N ARG A 218 12.92 9.41 20.90
CA ARG A 218 13.66 8.73 19.83
C ARG A 218 14.26 7.44 20.37
N GLN A 219 13.88 6.31 19.81
CA GLN A 219 14.40 5.01 20.24
C GLN A 219 15.09 4.23 19.11
N PRO A 220 16.23 3.59 19.37
CA PRO A 220 16.92 2.79 18.37
C PRO A 220 16.07 1.58 17.96
N ARG A 221 16.10 1.24 16.68
CA ARG A 221 15.42 0.08 16.11
C ARG A 221 16.03 -1.20 16.68
N LEU A 222 15.19 -2.06 17.25
CA LEU A 222 15.61 -3.39 17.67
C LEU A 222 15.96 -4.23 16.43
N ARG A 223 17.22 -4.68 16.35
CA ARG A 223 17.65 -5.66 15.36
C ARG A 223 17.76 -7.02 16.02
N LEU A 224 16.76 -7.87 15.78
CA LEU A 224 16.79 -9.25 16.27
C LEU A 224 17.92 -10.03 15.59
N ARG A 225 18.56 -10.93 16.33
CA ARG A 225 19.49 -11.91 15.76
C ARG A 225 18.71 -12.95 14.95
N GLN A 226 19.41 -13.76 14.15
CA GLN A 226 18.79 -14.96 13.61
C GLN A 226 18.42 -15.86 14.80
N LEU A 227 17.12 -16.03 15.02
CA LEU A 227 16.57 -16.85 16.10
C LEU A 227 16.55 -18.31 15.66
N THR A 228 16.91 -19.20 16.57
CA THR A 228 16.61 -20.62 16.40
C THR A 228 15.10 -20.85 16.47
N GLU A 229 14.60 -21.96 15.92
CA GLU A 229 13.14 -22.24 15.92
C GLU A 229 12.54 -22.18 17.33
N ASN A 230 13.21 -22.75 18.34
CA ASN A 230 12.76 -22.71 19.73
C ASN A 230 12.72 -21.28 20.32
N GLU A 231 13.68 -20.42 19.95
CA GLU A 231 13.71 -19.03 20.41
C GLU A 231 12.66 -18.17 19.71
N PHE A 232 12.35 -18.47 18.46
CA PHE A 232 11.27 -17.85 17.72
C PHE A 232 9.91 -18.19 18.34
N ASP A 233 9.68 -19.48 18.65
CA ASP A 233 8.43 -19.93 19.27
C ASP A 233 8.24 -19.33 20.67
N ALA A 234 9.30 -19.27 21.47
CA ALA A 234 9.25 -18.62 22.79
C ALA A 234 8.98 -17.12 22.71
N ALA A 235 9.60 -16.41 21.76
CA ALA A 235 9.36 -14.99 21.53
C ALA A 235 7.93 -14.74 21.02
N SER A 236 7.45 -15.59 20.11
CA SER A 236 6.11 -15.48 19.53
C SER A 236 5.02 -15.73 20.58
N ALA A 237 5.18 -16.74 21.44
CA ALA A 237 4.25 -17.01 22.54
C ALA A 237 4.19 -15.83 23.53
N SER A 238 5.35 -15.29 23.91
CA SER A 238 5.41 -14.14 24.84
C SER A 238 4.76 -12.88 24.25
N LEU A 239 4.94 -12.62 22.96
CA LEU A 239 4.29 -11.53 22.26
C LEU A 239 2.77 -11.72 22.14
N GLN A 240 2.33 -12.94 21.89
CA GLN A 240 0.91 -13.28 21.77
C GLN A 240 0.18 -13.06 23.09
N THR A 241 0.74 -13.55 24.20
CA THR A 241 0.18 -13.32 25.55
C THR A 241 0.12 -11.84 25.89
N PHE A 242 1.19 -11.09 25.59
CA PHE A 242 1.20 -9.64 25.81
C PHE A 242 0.13 -8.92 24.97
N ALA A 243 -0.04 -9.30 23.70
CA ALA A 243 -1.03 -8.69 22.82
C ALA A 243 -2.46 -8.94 23.32
N GLU A 244 -2.76 -10.16 23.79
CA GLU A 244 -4.06 -10.52 24.36
C GLU A 244 -4.32 -9.77 25.68
N GLU A 245 -3.33 -9.67 26.56
CA GLU A 245 -3.43 -8.92 27.81
C GLU A 245 -3.68 -7.41 27.56
N MET A 246 -2.95 -6.82 26.61
CA MET A 246 -3.13 -5.41 26.26
C MET A 246 -4.46 -5.15 25.56
N ALA A 247 -4.92 -6.07 24.71
CA ALA A 247 -6.23 -5.97 24.08
C ALA A 247 -7.35 -5.96 25.12
N CYS A 248 -7.30 -6.88 26.10
CA CYS A 248 -8.27 -6.93 27.21
C CYS A 248 -8.26 -5.63 28.02
N LYS A 249 -7.07 -5.13 28.40
CA LYS A 249 -6.93 -3.88 29.17
C LYS A 249 -7.44 -2.65 28.43
N ILE A 250 -7.28 -2.59 27.12
CA ILE A 250 -7.78 -1.48 26.29
C ILE A 250 -9.29 -1.57 26.13
N ASP A 251 -9.84 -2.78 25.96
CA ASP A 251 -11.29 -3.01 25.82
C ASP A 251 -12.03 -2.74 27.15
N ASP A 252 -11.41 -3.11 28.27
CA ASP A 252 -11.93 -2.89 29.63
C ASP A 252 -11.68 -1.46 30.16
N ALA A 253 -11.09 -0.57 29.35
CA ALA A 253 -10.79 0.79 29.78
C ALA A 253 -12.08 1.63 29.93
N ASP A 254 -12.33 2.09 31.15
CA ASP A 254 -13.50 2.90 31.53
C ASP A 254 -13.44 4.37 31.07
N SER A 255 -12.26 4.81 30.61
CA SER A 255 -12.03 6.18 30.16
C SER A 255 -10.95 6.25 29.09
N TRP A 256 -11.01 7.30 28.27
CA TRP A 256 -9.98 7.57 27.26
C TRP A 256 -8.59 7.74 27.90
N ALA A 257 -8.49 8.37 29.08
CA ALA A 257 -7.22 8.55 29.77
C ALA A 257 -6.58 7.20 30.18
N SER A 258 -7.39 6.24 30.64
CA SER A 258 -6.94 4.87 30.96
C SER A 258 -6.48 4.14 29.69
N GLY A 259 -7.28 4.19 28.62
CA GLY A 259 -6.96 3.56 27.33
C GLY A 259 -5.71 4.15 26.68
N GLU A 260 -5.55 5.48 26.74
CA GLU A 260 -4.39 6.21 26.28
C GLU A 260 -3.10 5.75 26.98
N GLY A 261 -3.19 5.58 28.31
CA GLY A 261 -2.11 5.00 29.11
C GLY A 261 -1.68 3.62 28.62
N TYR A 262 -2.63 2.72 28.36
CA TYR A 262 -2.34 1.39 27.83
C TYR A 262 -1.70 1.44 26.44
N VAL A 263 -2.25 2.21 25.50
CA VAL A 263 -1.73 2.32 24.14
C VAL A 263 -0.31 2.91 24.15
N SER A 264 -0.03 3.88 25.04
CA SER A 264 1.28 4.52 25.17
C SER A 264 2.36 3.59 25.70
N ALA A 265 2.00 2.59 26.50
CA ALA A 265 2.93 1.63 27.09
C ALA A 265 3.36 0.50 26.13
N ILE A 266 2.62 0.29 25.02
CA ILE A 266 2.87 -0.81 24.08
C ILE A 266 4.30 -0.79 23.50
N PRO A 267 4.83 0.34 22.99
CA PRO A 267 6.15 0.34 22.36
C PRO A 267 7.28 -0.06 23.30
N ASP A 268 7.25 0.41 24.55
CA ASP A 268 8.29 0.11 25.54
C ASP A 268 8.21 -1.33 26.04
N ARG A 269 7.00 -1.85 26.27
CA ARG A 269 6.82 -3.26 26.67
C ARG A 269 7.20 -4.24 25.58
N LEU A 270 6.86 -3.96 24.32
CA LEU A 270 7.32 -4.77 23.18
C LEU A 270 8.85 -4.79 23.10
N ARG A 271 9.49 -3.66 23.42
CA ARG A 271 10.95 -3.57 23.43
C ARG A 271 11.57 -4.42 24.52
N GLU A 272 11.05 -4.33 25.74
CA GLU A 272 11.52 -5.13 26.88
C GLU A 272 11.39 -6.64 26.59
N LEU A 273 10.25 -7.06 26.05
CA LEU A 273 9.99 -8.46 25.68
C LEU A 273 10.97 -8.97 24.62
N LEU A 274 11.33 -8.12 23.65
CA LEU A 274 12.20 -8.50 22.54
C LEU A 274 13.69 -8.28 22.82
N GLN A 275 14.04 -7.61 23.92
CA GLN A 275 15.42 -7.29 24.30
C GLN A 275 16.37 -8.51 24.37
N PRO A 276 15.95 -9.70 24.89
CA PRO A 276 16.80 -10.89 24.93
C PRO A 276 17.24 -11.42 23.56
N TYR A 277 16.53 -11.02 22.50
CA TYR A 277 16.65 -11.54 21.15
C TYR A 277 17.43 -10.59 20.22
N VAL A 278 18.01 -9.51 20.75
CA VAL A 278 18.69 -8.46 19.98
C VAL A 278 20.15 -8.80 19.66
N THR A 279 20.61 -8.41 18.48
CA THR A 279 22.03 -8.45 18.06
C THR A 279 22.87 -7.50 18.92
N LYS A 280 23.87 -8.01 19.65
CA LYS A 280 24.87 -7.15 20.31
C LYS A 280 25.75 -6.48 19.24
N PRO A 281 25.98 -5.16 19.28
CA PRO A 281 26.85 -4.50 18.32
C PRO A 281 28.28 -5.02 18.45
N LEU A 282 28.89 -5.48 17.35
CA LEU A 282 30.35 -5.70 17.28
C LEU A 282 31.06 -4.34 17.14
N PRO A 283 32.23 -4.14 17.78
CA PRO A 283 32.98 -2.89 17.65
C PRO A 283 33.48 -2.67 16.20
N PRO A 284 33.68 -1.41 15.77
CA PRO A 284 33.85 -1.08 14.36
C PRO A 284 35.23 -1.51 13.83
N GLY A 285 35.26 -2.62 13.08
CA GLY A 285 36.40 -3.08 12.27
C GLY A 285 36.28 -2.64 10.80
N ARG A 286 37.40 -2.20 10.23
CA ARG A 286 37.61 -1.70 8.84
C ARG A 286 36.77 -2.41 7.76
N ARG A 287 36.04 -1.62 6.95
CA ARG A 287 35.33 -2.05 5.75
C ARG A 287 36.31 -2.54 4.67
N GLN A 288 36.19 -3.79 4.25
CA GLN A 288 36.69 -4.26 2.95
C GLN A 288 35.53 -4.28 1.94
N SER A 289 35.83 -3.83 0.73
CA SER A 289 34.93 -3.80 -0.43
C SER A 289 34.55 -5.20 -0.88
N THR A 290 33.25 -5.51 -0.93
CA THR A 290 32.73 -6.69 -1.64
C THR A 290 31.75 -6.29 -2.74
N GLN A 291 31.92 -7.00 -3.86
CA GLN A 291 31.38 -6.75 -5.20
C GLN A 291 29.86 -6.63 -5.26
N GLN A 292 29.40 -5.72 -6.12
CA GLN A 292 28.03 -5.67 -6.62
C GLN A 292 27.62 -7.02 -7.23
N GLN A 293 26.74 -7.76 -6.56
CA GLN A 293 25.98 -8.82 -7.21
C GLN A 293 24.95 -8.17 -8.15
N GLN A 294 25.06 -8.49 -9.44
CA GLN A 294 24.12 -8.07 -10.47
C GLN A 294 22.72 -8.63 -10.19
N ARG A 295 21.69 -7.79 -10.36
CA ARG A 295 20.28 -8.23 -10.32
C ARG A 295 19.99 -9.13 -11.54
N PRO A 296 19.25 -10.25 -11.38
CA PRO A 296 18.88 -11.08 -12.51
C PRO A 296 17.87 -10.37 -13.44
N PRO A 297 17.84 -10.71 -14.74
CA PRO A 297 17.03 -10.02 -15.75
C PRO A 297 15.51 -10.30 -15.62
N ARG A 298 14.70 -9.44 -16.26
CA ARG A 298 13.23 -9.53 -16.29
C ARG A 298 12.78 -10.88 -16.89
N VAL A 299 11.96 -11.59 -16.12
CA VAL A 299 11.51 -12.96 -16.39
C VAL A 299 10.59 -13.05 -17.62
N THR A 300 10.97 -13.84 -18.62
CA THR A 300 10.20 -14.13 -19.85
C THR A 300 8.99 -15.03 -19.56
N ARG A 301 8.05 -15.18 -20.52
CA ARG A 301 6.85 -16.05 -20.37
C ARG A 301 7.23 -17.51 -20.11
N ASN A 302 8.19 -18.04 -20.88
CA ASN A 302 8.62 -19.43 -20.79
C ASN A 302 9.31 -19.76 -19.45
N GLN A 303 9.98 -18.79 -18.83
CA GLN A 303 10.58 -18.96 -17.50
C GLN A 303 9.55 -19.06 -16.36
N ARG A 304 8.27 -18.73 -16.59
CA ARG A 304 7.21 -18.80 -15.55
C ARG A 304 6.46 -20.12 -15.60
N GLU A 305 6.17 -20.61 -16.80
CA GLU A 305 5.64 -21.96 -17.03
C GLU A 305 6.63 -22.98 -16.45
N HIS A 306 7.93 -22.83 -16.73
CA HIS A 306 8.99 -23.65 -16.10
C HIS A 306 9.00 -23.58 -14.56
N ARG A 307 8.68 -22.43 -13.95
CA ARG A 307 8.63 -22.31 -12.48
C ARG A 307 7.39 -22.97 -11.88
N LEU A 308 6.31 -23.08 -12.64
CA LEU A 308 5.13 -23.82 -12.23
C LEU A 308 5.42 -25.32 -12.28
N ASP A 309 6.03 -25.79 -13.36
CA ASP A 309 6.40 -27.20 -13.54
C ASP A 309 7.39 -27.64 -12.46
N GLU A 310 8.45 -26.87 -12.22
CA GLU A 310 9.41 -27.12 -11.13
C GLU A 310 8.73 -27.14 -9.74
N ALA A 311 7.74 -26.27 -9.50
CA ALA A 311 7.00 -26.25 -8.24
C ALA A 311 6.02 -27.43 -8.09
N LEU A 312 5.50 -27.95 -9.20
CA LEU A 312 4.66 -29.15 -9.23
C LEU A 312 5.51 -30.40 -8.97
N ASP A 313 6.68 -30.50 -9.58
CA ASP A 313 7.64 -31.58 -9.35
C ASP A 313 8.15 -31.59 -7.91
N GLU A 314 8.49 -30.42 -7.35
CA GLU A 314 8.82 -30.28 -5.92
C GLU A 314 7.66 -30.68 -4.99
N MET A 315 6.41 -30.37 -5.37
CA MET A 315 5.24 -30.75 -4.59
C MET A 315 5.04 -32.27 -4.62
N GLU A 316 5.19 -32.90 -5.79
CA GLU A 316 5.04 -34.33 -5.95
C GLU A 316 6.15 -35.11 -5.23
N THR A 317 7.40 -34.65 -5.34
CA THR A 317 8.53 -35.22 -4.59
C THR A 317 8.33 -35.08 -3.08
N THR A 318 7.83 -33.94 -2.59
CA THR A 318 7.52 -33.74 -1.16
C THR A 318 6.41 -34.68 -0.68
N GLN A 319 5.38 -34.89 -1.49
CA GLN A 319 4.28 -35.81 -1.19
C GLN A 319 4.72 -37.27 -1.16
N ARG A 320 5.62 -37.66 -2.07
CA ARG A 320 6.21 -39.02 -2.12
C ARG A 320 7.21 -39.26 -0.99
N ALA A 321 8.05 -38.28 -0.67
CA ALA A 321 9.10 -38.41 0.36
C ALA A 321 8.55 -38.33 1.79
N THR A 322 7.49 -37.56 2.02
CA THR A 322 6.98 -37.30 3.39
C THR A 322 5.43 -37.25 3.47
N PRO A 323 4.73 -38.37 3.23
CA PRO A 323 3.26 -38.41 3.17
C PRO A 323 2.58 -38.05 4.52
N SER A 324 3.25 -38.28 5.66
CA SER A 324 2.73 -37.92 6.99
C SER A 324 2.99 -36.45 7.39
N ASN A 325 3.91 -35.75 6.71
CA ASN A 325 4.24 -34.36 7.02
C ASN A 325 3.26 -33.39 6.34
N ARG A 326 2.11 -33.21 6.99
CA ARG A 326 1.02 -32.32 6.53
C ARG A 326 1.50 -30.89 6.33
N THR A 327 2.49 -30.44 7.12
CA THR A 327 3.04 -29.08 7.05
C THR A 327 3.88 -28.87 5.79
N ALA A 328 4.78 -29.80 5.46
CA ALA A 328 5.58 -29.76 4.24
C ALA A 328 4.68 -29.79 2.99
N THR A 329 3.70 -30.69 2.97
CA THR A 329 2.72 -30.80 1.87
C THR A 329 1.88 -29.53 1.72
N ARG A 330 1.42 -28.93 2.83
CA ARG A 330 0.66 -27.67 2.80
C ARG A 330 1.51 -26.50 2.30
N ARG A 331 2.80 -26.44 2.68
CA ARG A 331 3.76 -25.42 2.19
C ARG A 331 3.99 -25.55 0.68
N ALA A 332 4.20 -26.76 0.17
CA ALA A 332 4.35 -27.03 -1.26
C ALA A 332 3.10 -26.63 -2.05
N ARG A 333 1.91 -27.03 -1.59
CA ARG A 333 0.62 -26.63 -2.20
C ARG A 333 0.44 -25.10 -2.22
N ARG A 334 0.81 -24.40 -1.15
CA ARG A 334 0.77 -22.91 -1.10
C ARG A 334 1.75 -22.27 -2.08
N ARG A 335 2.94 -22.86 -2.30
CA ARG A 335 3.90 -22.37 -3.30
C ARG A 335 3.31 -22.47 -4.71
N VAL A 336 2.76 -23.63 -5.09
CA VAL A 336 2.05 -23.82 -6.37
C VAL A 336 0.88 -22.85 -6.51
N GLY A 337 0.07 -22.69 -5.46
CA GLY A 337 -1.06 -21.75 -5.45
C GLY A 337 -0.63 -20.30 -5.74
N ARG A 338 0.43 -19.81 -5.08
CA ARG A 338 0.95 -18.45 -5.32
C ARG A 338 1.43 -18.24 -6.76
N ILE A 339 2.07 -19.25 -7.36
CA ILE A 339 2.55 -19.18 -8.74
C ILE A 339 1.35 -19.16 -9.70
N ARG A 340 0.36 -20.03 -9.52
CA ARG A 340 -0.89 -20.04 -10.32
C ARG A 340 -1.66 -18.72 -10.23
N SER A 341 -1.85 -18.17 -9.02
CA SER A 341 -2.49 -16.86 -8.84
C SER A 341 -1.73 -15.74 -9.55
N SER A 342 -0.40 -15.77 -9.48
CA SER A 342 0.45 -14.81 -10.19
C SER A 342 0.32 -14.94 -11.72
N MET A 343 0.19 -16.16 -12.25
CA MET A 343 -0.01 -16.40 -13.68
C MET A 343 -1.39 -15.91 -14.13
N LYS A 344 -2.47 -16.27 -13.41
CA LYS A 344 -3.84 -15.81 -13.70
C LYS A 344 -3.95 -14.29 -13.72
N MET A 345 -3.34 -13.61 -12.74
CA MET A 345 -3.30 -12.13 -12.70
C MET A 345 -2.57 -11.51 -13.89
N GLN A 346 -1.54 -12.17 -14.41
CA GLN A 346 -0.83 -11.71 -15.59
C GLN A 346 -1.63 -11.97 -16.87
N GLU A 347 -2.27 -13.13 -17.00
CA GLU A 347 -3.17 -13.45 -18.11
C GLU A 347 -4.31 -12.43 -18.20
N MET A 348 -4.93 -12.10 -17.07
CA MET A 348 -5.94 -11.04 -17.01
C MET A 348 -5.38 -9.69 -17.47
N ARG A 349 -4.16 -9.31 -17.05
CA ARG A 349 -3.51 -8.07 -17.54
C ARG A 349 -3.25 -8.10 -19.05
N GLN A 350 -2.91 -9.26 -19.62
CA GLN A 350 -2.72 -9.42 -21.06
C GLN A 350 -4.03 -9.39 -21.83
N ALA A 351 -5.08 -10.03 -21.28
CA ALA A 351 -6.43 -10.01 -21.84
C ALA A 351 -6.99 -8.58 -21.83
N PHE A 352 -6.86 -7.87 -20.71
CA PHE A 352 -7.24 -6.46 -20.57
C PHE A 352 -6.53 -5.56 -21.59
N ALA A 353 -5.23 -5.79 -21.85
CA ALA A 353 -4.48 -5.03 -22.85
C ALA A 353 -4.88 -5.34 -24.31
N ARG A 354 -5.54 -6.48 -24.57
CA ARG A 354 -6.02 -6.89 -25.90
C ARG A 354 -7.45 -6.44 -26.16
N ASP A 355 -8.32 -6.63 -25.18
CA ASP A 355 -9.75 -6.35 -25.25
C ASP A 355 -10.27 -6.06 -23.83
N GLU A 356 -10.25 -4.78 -23.47
CA GLU A 356 -10.64 -4.27 -22.15
C GLU A 356 -12.11 -4.59 -21.86
N THR A 357 -13.01 -4.33 -22.81
CA THR A 357 -14.45 -4.53 -22.64
C THR A 357 -14.76 -5.99 -22.37
N LYS A 358 -14.19 -6.91 -23.15
CA LYS A 358 -14.39 -8.35 -22.96
C LYS A 358 -13.82 -8.84 -21.64
N CYS A 359 -12.61 -8.38 -21.27
CA CYS A 359 -11.97 -8.76 -20.01
C CYS A 359 -12.78 -8.28 -18.79
N VAL A 360 -13.25 -7.04 -18.81
CA VAL A 360 -14.11 -6.47 -17.75
C VAL A 360 -15.44 -7.22 -17.69
N GLN A 361 -16.07 -7.53 -18.84
CA GLN A 361 -17.28 -8.34 -18.87
C GLN A 361 -17.06 -9.75 -18.31
N GLU A 362 -15.93 -10.40 -18.60
CA GLU A 362 -15.59 -11.71 -18.04
C GLU A 362 -15.35 -11.66 -16.53
N VAL A 363 -14.67 -10.62 -16.02
CA VAL A 363 -14.45 -10.41 -14.58
C VAL A 363 -15.77 -10.10 -13.88
N LEU A 364 -16.59 -9.22 -14.45
CA LEU A 364 -17.90 -8.90 -13.92
C LEU A 364 -18.82 -10.13 -13.98
N ARG A 365 -18.79 -10.92 -15.05
CA ARG A 365 -19.55 -12.17 -15.13
C ARG A 365 -19.05 -13.21 -14.13
N ALA A 366 -17.75 -13.30 -13.88
CA ALA A 366 -17.18 -14.20 -12.89
C ALA A 366 -17.52 -13.75 -11.46
N ALA A 367 -17.44 -12.44 -11.16
CA ALA A 367 -17.86 -11.87 -9.89
C ALA A 367 -19.39 -11.97 -9.70
N SER A 368 -20.15 -11.75 -10.77
CA SER A 368 -21.60 -11.94 -10.80
C SER A 368 -21.99 -13.41 -10.69
N ALA A 369 -21.18 -14.33 -11.22
CA ALA A 369 -21.34 -15.76 -10.97
C ALA A 369 -20.96 -16.10 -9.53
N GLU A 370 -19.93 -15.48 -8.94
CA GLU A 370 -19.58 -15.66 -7.52
C GLU A 370 -20.67 -15.07 -6.59
N THR A 371 -21.32 -13.96 -6.95
CA THR A 371 -22.46 -13.41 -6.20
C THR A 371 -23.80 -14.08 -6.52
N ALA A 372 -23.98 -14.65 -7.72
CA ALA A 372 -25.12 -15.50 -8.03
C ALA A 372 -24.94 -16.92 -7.43
N VAL A 373 -23.72 -17.28 -7.04
CA VAL A 373 -23.38 -18.50 -6.31
C VAL A 373 -23.48 -18.30 -4.79
N GLU A 374 -23.96 -17.14 -4.31
CA GLU A 374 -24.63 -17.08 -3.00
C GLU A 374 -26.03 -17.69 -3.02
N GLU A 375 -26.51 -18.19 -4.17
CA GLU A 375 -27.27 -19.45 -4.18
C GLU A 375 -26.27 -20.56 -4.49
N HIS A 376 -25.65 -21.10 -3.45
CA HIS A 376 -25.09 -22.44 -3.54
C HIS A 376 -26.20 -23.33 -4.12
N PRO A 377 -25.96 -24.17 -5.14
CA PRO A 377 -26.73 -25.41 -5.16
C PRO A 377 -26.42 -26.05 -3.81
N GLU A 378 -27.40 -26.00 -2.91
CA GLU A 378 -27.48 -26.66 -1.60
C GLU A 378 -27.38 -28.19 -1.73
N THR A 379 -26.61 -28.69 -2.69
CA THR A 379 -26.46 -30.09 -2.97
C THR A 379 -25.00 -30.32 -3.28
N CYS A 380 -24.34 -30.95 -2.30
CA CYS A 380 -23.04 -31.54 -2.51
C CYS A 380 -23.06 -32.33 -3.84
N PRO A 381 -22.04 -32.21 -4.71
CA PRO A 381 -21.97 -33.00 -5.94
C PRO A 381 -21.86 -34.51 -5.68
N ILE A 382 -21.64 -34.89 -4.42
CA ILE A 382 -21.74 -36.25 -3.91
C ILE A 382 -23.17 -36.43 -3.41
N ASP A 383 -23.86 -37.43 -3.93
CA ASP A 383 -25.21 -37.74 -3.46
C ASP A 383 -25.21 -38.05 -1.96
N ALA A 384 -26.30 -37.70 -1.28
CA ALA A 384 -26.42 -37.84 0.16
C ALA A 384 -26.18 -39.30 0.62
N ALA A 385 -26.52 -40.29 -0.20
CA ALA A 385 -26.31 -41.70 0.14
C ALA A 385 -24.82 -42.07 0.09
N THR A 386 -24.06 -41.57 -0.88
CA THR A 386 -22.60 -41.77 -0.99
C THR A 386 -21.87 -41.06 0.14
N LEU A 387 -22.30 -39.83 0.47
CA LEU A 387 -21.72 -39.06 1.57
C LEU A 387 -21.98 -39.74 2.92
N HIS A 388 -23.22 -40.20 3.14
CA HIS A 388 -23.61 -40.95 4.32
C HIS A 388 -22.87 -42.30 4.39
N ALA A 389 -22.79 -43.06 3.30
CA ALA A 389 -22.06 -44.33 3.25
C ALA A 389 -20.57 -44.15 3.58
N HIS A 390 -19.92 -43.11 3.03
CA HIS A 390 -18.53 -42.80 3.35
C HIS A 390 -18.39 -42.41 4.82
N PHE A 391 -19.24 -41.51 5.33
CA PHE A 391 -19.17 -41.06 6.73
C PHE A 391 -19.39 -42.21 7.71
N THR A 392 -20.39 -43.07 7.43
CA THR A 392 -20.68 -44.27 8.20
C THR A 392 -19.50 -45.25 8.11
N GLN A 393 -18.96 -45.53 6.93
CA GLN A 393 -17.80 -46.43 6.80
C GLN A 393 -16.54 -45.92 7.52
N THR A 394 -16.32 -44.60 7.56
CA THR A 394 -15.12 -44.02 8.19
C THR A 394 -15.26 -43.91 9.70
N ASN A 395 -16.48 -43.63 10.20
CA ASN A 395 -16.74 -43.37 11.61
C ASN A 395 -17.41 -44.54 12.35
N THR A 396 -17.86 -45.59 11.64
CA THR A 396 -18.33 -46.81 12.29
C THR A 396 -17.09 -47.51 12.85
N PRO A 397 -17.01 -47.69 14.18
CA PRO A 397 -15.92 -48.43 14.79
C PRO A 397 -15.86 -49.84 14.17
N ARG A 398 -14.69 -50.27 13.73
CA ARG A 398 -14.51 -51.65 13.20
C ARG A 398 -14.79 -52.72 14.24
N ILE A 399 -14.82 -52.33 15.51
CA ILE A 399 -15.06 -53.17 16.68
C ILE A 399 -16.10 -52.45 17.52
N ASN A 400 -17.18 -53.14 17.88
CA ASN A 400 -18.20 -52.59 18.76
C ASN A 400 -17.56 -52.25 20.11
N PHE A 401 -17.43 -50.96 20.43
CA PHE A 401 -16.78 -50.53 21.65
C PHE A 401 -17.75 -50.69 22.81
N MET A 402 -17.54 -51.72 23.63
CA MET A 402 -18.30 -51.96 24.84
C MET A 402 -17.47 -51.51 26.05
N PRO A 403 -17.83 -50.41 26.72
CA PRO A 403 -17.05 -49.84 27.83
C PRO A 403 -16.87 -50.82 29.00
N THR A 404 -17.75 -51.82 29.11
CA THR A 404 -17.76 -52.82 30.17
C THR A 404 -16.81 -54.00 29.90
N GLU A 405 -16.42 -54.22 28.65
CA GLU A 405 -15.54 -55.32 28.22
C GLU A 405 -14.05 -54.96 28.33
N ALA A 406 -13.18 -55.93 28.02
CA ALA A 406 -11.72 -55.75 28.09
C ALA A 406 -11.22 -54.62 27.16
N CYS A 407 -11.87 -54.41 26.01
CA CYS A 407 -11.54 -53.31 25.08
C CYS A 407 -11.81 -51.90 25.69
N GLY A 408 -12.66 -51.81 26.71
CA GLY A 408 -13.01 -50.58 27.43
C GLY A 408 -12.13 -50.27 28.65
N GLU A 409 -11.13 -51.09 28.97
CA GLU A 409 -10.30 -50.92 30.18
C GLU A 409 -9.54 -49.59 30.20
N GLN A 410 -8.89 -49.21 29.10
CA GLN A 410 -8.19 -47.92 28.99
C GLN A 410 -9.14 -46.73 29.13
N PHE A 411 -10.35 -46.84 28.59
CA PHE A 411 -11.37 -45.80 28.71
C PHE A 411 -11.85 -45.66 30.16
N ARG A 412 -12.13 -46.78 30.85
CA ARG A 412 -12.51 -46.76 32.26
C ARG A 412 -11.39 -46.22 33.14
N ALA A 413 -10.15 -46.58 32.87
CA ALA A 413 -8.98 -46.02 33.56
C ALA A 413 -8.84 -44.50 33.34
N ALA A 414 -9.11 -44.02 32.12
CA ALA A 414 -9.11 -42.59 31.81
C ALA A 414 -10.29 -41.86 32.48
N MET A 415 -11.49 -42.43 32.49
CA MET A 415 -12.64 -41.83 33.18
C MET A 415 -12.43 -41.79 34.70
N ALA A 416 -11.77 -42.81 35.28
CA ALA A 416 -11.42 -42.83 36.70
C ALA A 416 -10.30 -41.85 37.08
N SER A 417 -9.50 -41.38 36.11
CA SER A 417 -8.44 -40.38 36.35
C SER A 417 -8.95 -38.94 36.24
N ILE A 418 -10.15 -38.73 35.70
CA ILE A 418 -10.84 -37.44 35.73
C ILE A 418 -11.30 -37.19 37.17
N GLY A 419 -10.74 -36.17 37.81
CA GLY A 419 -11.13 -35.76 39.15
C GLY A 419 -12.61 -35.35 39.22
N PRO A 420 -13.22 -35.39 40.42
CA PRO A 420 -14.61 -34.97 40.57
C PRO A 420 -14.79 -33.51 40.13
N ALA A 421 -15.89 -33.21 39.46
CA ALA A 421 -16.19 -31.87 38.99
C ALA A 421 -16.11 -30.85 40.14
N THR A 422 -15.17 -29.91 40.02
CA THR A 422 -14.91 -28.85 41.01
C THR A 422 -15.73 -27.58 40.74
N ALA A 423 -16.42 -27.50 39.61
CA ALA A 423 -17.32 -26.41 39.23
C ALA A 423 -18.51 -26.97 38.41
N ALA A 424 -19.62 -26.23 38.36
CA ALA A 424 -20.83 -26.57 37.60
C ALA A 424 -21.44 -27.95 37.94
N ARG A 425 -21.59 -28.26 39.23
CA ARG A 425 -22.22 -29.51 39.71
C ARG A 425 -23.68 -29.67 39.31
N ASP A 426 -24.32 -28.56 38.94
CA ASP A 426 -25.73 -28.49 38.58
C ASP A 426 -25.95 -28.51 37.05
N ALA A 427 -24.88 -28.63 36.24
CA ALA A 427 -24.98 -28.56 34.78
C ALA A 427 -25.58 -29.81 34.12
N LEU A 428 -25.86 -30.86 34.90
CA LEU A 428 -26.40 -32.14 34.42
C LEU A 428 -27.51 -32.69 35.34
N THR A 429 -28.21 -31.82 36.06
CA THR A 429 -29.32 -32.23 36.93
C THR A 429 -30.66 -32.33 36.21
N ASP A 430 -30.75 -31.84 34.98
CA ASP A 430 -31.97 -31.93 34.19
C ASP A 430 -32.09 -33.33 33.57
N ASP A 431 -33.30 -33.90 33.66
CA ASP A 431 -33.61 -35.20 33.08
C ASP A 431 -33.36 -35.14 31.57
N LEU A 432 -32.46 -36.00 31.07
CA LEU A 432 -32.18 -36.18 29.65
C LEU A 432 -33.47 -36.60 28.93
N ALA A 433 -34.13 -35.65 28.27
CA ALA A 433 -35.17 -35.95 27.30
C ALA A 433 -34.53 -36.61 26.09
N VAL A 434 -35.15 -37.67 25.59
CA VAL A 434 -34.60 -38.62 24.60
C VAL A 434 -34.31 -37.98 23.21
N ASP A 435 -34.63 -36.70 23.02
CA ASP A 435 -34.61 -36.04 21.71
C ASP A 435 -33.66 -34.81 21.60
N GLU A 436 -32.65 -34.66 22.47
CA GLU A 436 -31.56 -33.66 22.28
C GLU A 436 -30.23 -34.25 21.79
#